data_AF-U1QV29-F1
#
_entry.id   AF-U1QV29-F1
#
_cell.length_a   1.000
_cell.length_b   1.000
_cell.length_c   1.000
_cell.angle_alpha   90.00
_cell.angle_beta   90.00
_cell.angle_gamma   90.00
#
_symmetry.space_group_name_H-M   'P 1'
#
loop_
_entity.id
_entity.type
_entity.pdbx_description
1 polymer ?
#
loop_
_entity_poly.entity_id
_entity_poly.type
_entity_poly.pdbx_seq_one_letter_code
_entity_poly.pdbx_strand_id
1 'polypeptide(L)'
;MVQKVNWPSIILGIIGWTLIGLTLLAMWMALRASASDPDPSGKDIIGFFPLFALVIIGPVNLAGGIAGIMGAVGKPKTLKLNWLGILLNASPYVIFTVLPFLLAILFGR
;
A
#
# COMPACT_ATOMS: atom_id res chain seq x y z
N MET A 1 -19.13 -19.47 18.91
CA MET A 1 -17.72 -19.37 18.48
C MET A 1 -17.18 -17.99 18.87
N VAL A 2 -16.08 -17.92 19.62
CA VAL A 2 -15.35 -16.65 19.84
C VAL A 2 -14.56 -16.41 18.56
N GLN A 3 -14.89 -15.36 17.81
CA GLN A 3 -14.15 -15.02 16.60
C GLN A 3 -12.75 -14.55 17.01
N LYS A 4 -11.71 -15.20 16.47
CA LYS A 4 -10.31 -14.93 16.83
C LYS A 4 -9.78 -13.81 15.92
N VAL A 5 -8.81 -13.03 16.41
CA VAL A 5 -8.15 -11.98 15.61
C VAL A 5 -7.61 -12.55 14.30
N ASN A 6 -7.84 -11.85 13.19
CA ASN A 6 -7.36 -12.27 11.87
C ASN A 6 -5.89 -11.85 11.64
N TRP A 7 -4.99 -12.56 12.30
CA TRP A 7 -3.55 -12.37 12.17
C TRP A 7 -3.03 -12.49 10.73
N PRO A 8 -3.49 -13.44 9.89
CA PRO A 8 -3.08 -13.51 8.49
C PRO A 8 -3.32 -12.19 7.73
N SER A 9 -4.49 -11.57 7.89
CA SER A 9 -4.79 -10.28 7.26
C SER A 9 -3.81 -9.19 7.70
N ILE A 10 -3.55 -9.07 9.00
CA ILE A 10 -2.62 -8.08 9.54
C ILE A 10 -1.20 -8.30 9.02
N ILE A 11 -0.72 -9.55 9.02
CA ILE A 11 0.63 -9.90 8.55
C ILE A 11 0.80 -9.56 7.07
N LEU A 12 -0.18 -9.90 6.22
CA LEU A 12 -0.18 -9.54 4.80
C LEU A 12 -0.17 -8.02 4.60
N GLY A 13 -0.92 -7.30 5.44
CA GLY A 13 -0.92 -5.84 5.51
C GLY A 13 0.48 -5.27 5.75
N ILE A 14 1.17 -5.78 6.78
CA ILE A 14 2.51 -5.35 7.17
C ILE A 14 3.55 -5.69 6.09
N ILE A 15 3.50 -6.89 5.51
CA ILE A 15 4.40 -7.30 4.42
C ILE A 15 4.26 -6.34 3.23
N GLY A 16 3.02 -6.05 2.82
CA GLY A 16 2.75 -5.10 1.74
C GLY A 16 3.32 -3.71 2.02
N TRP A 17 3.06 -3.17 3.21
CA TRP A 17 3.59 -1.86 3.60
C TRP A 17 5.12 -1.82 3.72
N THR A 18 5.74 -2.92 4.15
CA THR A 18 7.20 -3.03 4.25
C THR A 18 7.84 -2.97 2.86
N LEU A 19 7.28 -3.71 1.90
CA LEU A 19 7.75 -3.69 0.51
C LEU A 19 7.54 -2.32 -0.13
N ILE A 20 6.40 -1.65 0.09
CA ILE A 20 6.17 -0.26 -0.36
C ILE A 20 7.24 0.68 0.22
N GLY A 21 7.52 0.57 1.52
CA GLY A 21 8.54 1.39 2.18
C GLY A 21 9.94 1.16 1.60
N LEU A 22 10.30 -0.09 1.30
CA LEU A 22 11.57 -0.42 0.65
C LEU A 22 11.65 0.18 -0.76
N THR A 23 10.56 0.14 -1.53
CA THR A 23 10.53 0.76 -2.87
C THR A 23 10.63 2.28 -2.81
N LEU A 24 9.98 2.93 -1.82
CA LEU A 24 10.13 4.36 -1.57
C LEU A 24 11.57 4.71 -1.18
N LEU A 25 12.22 3.90 -0.35
CA LEU A 25 13.62 4.08 0.01
C LEU A 25 14.53 3.92 -1.21
N ALA A 26 14.31 2.90 -2.05
CA ALA A 26 15.06 2.69 -3.28
C ALA A 26 14.90 3.88 -4.25
N MET A 27 13.67 4.37 -4.42
CA MET A 27 13.38 5.59 -5.19
C MET A 27 14.15 6.79 -4.65
N TRP A 28 14.10 7.04 -3.36
CA TRP A 28 14.78 8.17 -2.72
C TRP A 28 16.30 8.11 -2.96
N MET A 29 16.90 6.93 -2.80
CA MET A 29 18.32 6.72 -3.05
C MET A 29 18.68 6.92 -4.52
N ALA A 30 17.85 6.42 -5.44
CA ALA A 30 18.04 6.58 -6.89
C ALA A 30 17.94 8.07 -7.29
N LEU A 31 16.96 8.82 -6.78
CA LEU A 31 16.84 10.26 -7.03
C LEU A 31 18.07 11.03 -6.55
N ARG A 32 18.64 10.68 -5.39
CA ARG A 32 19.87 11.29 -4.88
C ARG A 32 21.08 10.97 -5.75
N ALA A 33 21.20 9.74 -6.22
CA ALA A 33 22.30 9.32 -7.09
C ALA A 33 22.22 10.01 -8.47
N SER A 34 21.02 10.21 -9.01
CA SER A 34 20.82 10.86 -10.31
C SER A 34 20.89 12.39 -10.27
N ALA A 35 21.07 13.02 -9.11
CA ALA A 35 21.04 14.47 -8.97
C ALA A 35 22.14 15.21 -9.77
N SER A 36 23.27 14.55 -10.00
CA SER A 36 24.39 15.06 -10.81
C SER A 36 24.36 14.62 -12.27
N ASP A 37 23.38 13.80 -12.66
CA ASP A 37 23.30 13.23 -14.00
C ASP A 37 22.68 14.27 -14.96
N PRO A 38 23.33 14.62 -16.08
CA PRO A 38 22.82 15.63 -17.00
C PRO A 38 21.62 15.14 -17.83
N ASP A 39 21.37 13.83 -17.89
CA ASP A 39 20.21 13.25 -18.58
C ASP A 39 18.96 13.28 -17.68
N PRO A 40 17.90 14.02 -18.07
CA PRO A 40 16.66 14.09 -17.31
C PRO A 40 15.75 12.86 -17.52
N SER A 41 15.90 12.11 -18.62
CA SER A 41 14.94 11.07 -19.03
C SER A 41 14.82 9.90 -18.05
N GLY A 42 15.91 9.54 -17.37
CA GLY A 42 15.90 8.51 -16.32
C GLY A 42 15.24 8.95 -15.01
N LYS A 43 15.20 10.25 -14.72
CA LYS A 43 14.65 10.78 -13.45
C LYS A 43 13.14 10.65 -13.38
N ASP A 44 12.46 10.80 -14.51
CA ASP A 44 11.01 10.72 -14.59
C ASP A 44 10.51 9.32 -14.22
N ILE A 45 11.23 8.27 -14.65
CA ILE A 45 10.88 6.86 -14.36
C ILE A 45 11.11 6.53 -12.88
N ILE A 46 12.15 7.08 -12.26
CA ILE A 46 12.48 6.81 -10.85
C ILE A 46 11.31 7.23 -9.93
N GLY A 47 10.64 8.35 -10.22
CA GLY A 47 9.47 8.82 -9.47
C GLY A 47 8.29 7.84 -9.43
N PHE A 48 8.24 6.88 -10.37
CA PHE A 48 7.18 5.86 -10.43
C PHE A 48 7.54 4.55 -9.75
N PHE A 49 8.74 4.42 -9.17
CA PHE A 49 9.19 3.19 -8.51
C PHE A 49 8.15 2.59 -7.55
N PRO A 50 7.49 3.37 -6.66
CA PRO A 50 6.46 2.85 -5.76
C PRO A 50 5.27 2.18 -6.44
N LEU A 51 4.95 2.52 -7.69
CA LEU A 51 3.86 1.89 -8.43
C LEU A 51 4.20 0.45 -8.86
N PHE A 52 5.47 0.14 -9.14
CA PHE A 52 5.87 -1.24 -9.45
C PHE A 52 5.71 -2.17 -8.26
N ALA A 53 5.80 -1.64 -7.03
CA ALA A 53 5.53 -2.39 -5.82
C ALA A 53 4.10 -2.98 -5.84
N LEU A 54 3.12 -2.25 -6.40
CA LEU A 54 1.72 -2.69 -6.47
C LEU A 54 1.50 -3.91 -7.36
N VAL A 55 2.38 -4.19 -8.32
CA VAL A 55 2.25 -5.38 -9.19
C VAL A 55 2.39 -6.66 -8.36
N ILE A 56 3.31 -6.65 -7.39
CA ILE A 56 3.56 -7.79 -6.48
C ILE A 56 2.65 -7.71 -5.25
N ILE A 57 2.47 -6.49 -4.74
CA ILE A 57 1.80 -6.25 -3.46
C ILE A 57 0.27 -6.22 -3.61
N GLY A 58 -0.25 -5.87 -4.79
CA GLY A 58 -1.68 -5.87 -5.08
C GLY A 58 -2.33 -7.24 -4.82
N PRO A 59 -1.82 -8.35 -5.37
CA PRO A 59 -2.36 -9.67 -5.04
C PRO A 59 -2.29 -10.00 -3.53
N VAL A 60 -1.19 -9.64 -2.86
CA VAL A 60 -0.93 -9.93 -1.43
C VAL A 60 -1.89 -9.15 -0.52
N ASN A 61 -2.02 -7.84 -0.73
CA ASN A 61 -2.91 -7.01 0.07
C ASN A 61 -4.37 -7.26 -0.28
N LEU A 62 -4.71 -7.65 -1.51
CA LEU A 62 -6.09 -8.02 -1.86
C LEU A 62 -6.51 -9.28 -1.09
N ALA A 63 -5.65 -10.30 -1.07
CA ALA A 63 -5.87 -11.51 -0.29
C ALA A 63 -6.01 -11.20 1.21
N GLY A 64 -5.15 -10.33 1.76
CA GLY A 64 -5.23 -9.88 3.15
C GLY A 64 -6.51 -9.09 3.46
N GLY A 65 -6.97 -8.26 2.52
CA GLY A 65 -8.22 -7.50 2.63
C GLY A 65 -9.45 -8.41 2.63
N ILE A 66 -9.54 -9.37 1.70
CA ILE A 66 -10.63 -10.35 1.63
C ILE A 66 -10.67 -11.18 2.91
N ALA A 67 -9.52 -11.68 3.37
CA ALA A 67 -9.43 -12.38 4.64
C ALA A 67 -9.95 -11.50 5.80
N GLY A 68 -9.51 -10.25 5.85
CA GLY A 68 -9.95 -9.27 6.86
C GLY A 68 -11.47 -9.10 6.91
N ILE A 69 -12.11 -8.95 5.75
CA ILE A 69 -13.57 -8.82 5.60
C ILE A 69 -14.28 -10.09 6.08
N MET A 70 -13.85 -11.27 5.65
CA MET A 70 -14.40 -12.55 6.12
C MET A 70 -14.28 -12.71 7.65
N GLY A 71 -13.20 -12.17 8.23
CA GLY A 71 -12.99 -12.14 9.67
C GLY A 71 -13.80 -11.07 10.41
N ALA A 72 -14.36 -10.08 9.72
CA ALA A 72 -15.12 -8.98 10.31
C ALA A 72 -16.63 -9.24 10.41
N VAL A 73 -17.14 -10.33 9.82
CA VAL A 73 -18.59 -10.66 9.75
C VAL A 73 -19.16 -11.21 11.08
N GLY A 74 -18.64 -10.83 12.25
CA GLY A 74 -19.13 -11.32 13.55
C GLY A 74 -19.04 -10.32 14.72
N LYS A 75 -19.01 -10.82 15.97
CA LYS A 75 -19.35 -10.02 17.18
C LYS A 75 -18.39 -8.82 17.46
N PRO A 76 -18.88 -7.72 18.07
CA PRO A 76 -18.17 -6.44 18.11
C PRO A 76 -16.79 -6.39 18.76
N LYS A 77 -16.50 -7.23 19.76
CA LYS A 77 -15.26 -7.14 20.55
C LYS A 77 -13.99 -7.50 19.76
N THR A 78 -14.12 -8.21 18.64
CA THR A 78 -13.00 -8.62 17.76
C THR A 78 -12.87 -7.76 16.51
N LEU A 79 -13.75 -6.76 16.35
CA LEU A 79 -13.78 -5.89 15.18
C LEU A 79 -12.54 -5.01 15.06
N LYS A 80 -12.01 -4.44 16.16
CA LYS A 80 -10.95 -3.41 16.06
C LYS A 80 -9.69 -3.88 15.33
N LEU A 81 -9.16 -5.07 15.65
CA LEU A 81 -7.97 -5.60 15.01
C LEU A 81 -8.25 -6.17 13.61
N ASN A 82 -9.46 -6.68 13.37
CA ASN A 82 -9.85 -7.13 12.03
C ASN A 82 -10.02 -5.93 11.08
N TRP A 83 -10.54 -4.80 11.57
CA TRP A 83 -10.56 -3.52 10.86
C TRP A 83 -9.15 -2.99 10.58
N LEU A 84 -8.21 -3.15 11.51
CA LEU A 84 -6.80 -2.81 11.25
C LEU A 84 -6.25 -3.62 10.07
N GLY A 85 -6.49 -4.92 10.04
CA GLY A 85 -6.12 -5.77 8.90
C GLY A 85 -6.72 -5.27 7.59
N ILE A 86 -8.03 -4.98 7.56
CA ILE A 86 -8.69 -4.42 6.37
C ILE A 86 -8.07 -3.09 5.97
N LEU A 87 -7.86 -2.17 6.92
CA LEU A 87 -7.31 -0.85 6.65
C LEU A 87 -5.90 -0.93 6.06
N LEU A 88 -5.02 -1.72 6.70
CA LEU A 88 -3.64 -1.92 6.23
C LEU A 88 -3.59 -2.46 4.80
N ASN A 89 -4.53 -3.36 4.45
CA ASN A 89 -4.58 -3.98 3.14
C ASN A 89 -5.27 -3.11 2.09
N ALA A 90 -6.28 -2.31 2.47
CA ALA A 90 -7.01 -1.45 1.53
C ALA A 90 -6.26 -0.14 1.24
N SER A 91 -5.51 0.38 2.22
CA SER A 91 -4.88 1.69 2.13
C SER A 91 -3.91 1.88 0.95
N PRO A 92 -3.09 0.89 0.53
CA PRO A 92 -2.22 1.08 -0.62
C PRO A 92 -3.00 1.39 -1.90
N TYR A 93 -4.13 0.73 -2.14
CA TYR A 93 -4.94 1.02 -3.32
C TYR A 93 -5.47 2.45 -3.30
N VAL A 94 -6.01 2.89 -2.17
CA VAL A 94 -6.54 4.26 -2.05
C VAL A 94 -5.43 5.29 -2.28
N ILE A 95 -4.24 5.06 -1.70
CA ILE A 95 -3.12 6.00 -1.78
C ILE A 95 -2.52 6.06 -3.19
N PHE A 96 -2.38 4.93 -3.87
CA PHE A 96 -1.70 4.90 -5.17
C PHE A 96 -2.63 4.97 -6.38
N THR A 97 -3.93 4.73 -6.21
CA THR A 97 -4.90 4.83 -7.31
C THR A 97 -5.84 6.00 -7.11
N VAL A 98 -6.48 6.16 -5.95
CA VAL A 98 -7.54 7.17 -5.78
C VAL A 98 -6.97 8.56 -5.49
N LEU A 99 -6.01 8.66 -4.59
CA LEU A 99 -5.44 9.94 -4.15
C LEU A 99 -4.81 10.75 -5.29
N PRO A 100 -4.04 10.18 -6.24
CA PRO A 100 -3.44 10.95 -7.34
C PRO A 100 -4.50 11.63 -8.22
N PHE A 101 -5.60 10.93 -8.53
CA PHE A 101 -6.71 11.54 -9.29
C PHE A 101 -7.45 12.60 -8.49
N LEU A 102 -7.68 12.38 -7.20
CA LEU A 102 -8.30 13.38 -6.33
C LEU A 102 -7.43 14.64 -6.23
N LEU A 103 -6.12 14.50 -6.05
CA LEU A 103 -5.19 15.63 -6.04
C LEU A 103 -5.19 16.37 -7.37
N ALA A 104 -5.19 15.66 -8.50
CA ALA A 104 -5.30 16.27 -9.82
C ALA A 104 -6.60 17.07 -9.99
N ILE A 105 -7.73 16.58 -9.49
CA ILE A 105 -9.02 17.29 -9.56
C ILE A 105 -9.05 18.52 -8.62
N LEU A 106 -8.50 18.38 -7.41
CA LEU A 106 -8.53 19.44 -6.39
C LEU A 106 -7.55 20.58 -6.69
N PHE A 107 -6.39 20.26 -7.26
CA PHE A 107 -5.29 21.20 -7.50
C PHE A 107 -5.04 21.52 -8.97
N GLY A 108 -5.66 20.79 -9.91
CA GLY A 108 -5.54 21.03 -11.36
C GLY A 108 -6.40 22.17 -11.87
N ARG A 109 -6.55 23.24 -11.08
CA ARG A 109 -7.08 24.53 -11.54
C ARG A 109 -5.95 25.37 -12.14
#